data_AF-A0A3M1LQG2-F1
#
_entry.id   AF-A0A3M1LQG2-F1
#
_cell.length_a   1.000
_cell.length_b   1.000
_cell.length_c   1.000
_cell.angle_alpha   90.00
_cell.angle_beta   90.00
_cell.angle_gamma   90.00
#
_symmetry.space_group_name_H-M   'P 1'
#
loop_
_entity.id
_entity.type
_entity.pdbx_description
1 polymer ?
#
loop_
_entity_poly.entity_id
_entity_poly.type
_entity_poly.pdbx_seq_one_letter_code
_entity_poly.pdbx_strand_id
1 'polypeptide(L)' 'GYEEDVIKDISRIEGVKSIVGTYGVYDLVANISSNTLQELNNSIAKIRKVNHVRSTVTLVVVEGQGIMHDESEYR' A
#
# COMPACT_ATOMS: atom_id res chain seq x y z
N GLY A 1 -0.78 7.47 -17.02
CA GLY A 1 -1.70 8.25 -16.19
C GLY A 1 -0.90 9.05 -15.21
N TYR A 2 -1.29 9.06 -13.94
CA TYR A 2 -0.57 9.72 -12.83
C TYR A 2 0.13 8.71 -11.92
N GLU A 3 0.30 7.47 -12.37
CA GLU A 3 0.71 6.34 -11.53
C GLU A 3 2.12 6.55 -10.96
N GLU A 4 3.06 7.05 -11.76
CA GLU A 4 4.43 7.34 -11.30
C GLU A 4 4.47 8.42 -10.21
N ASP A 5 3.70 9.49 -10.36
CA ASP A 5 3.61 10.57 -9.37
C ASP A 5 2.95 10.06 -8.08
N VAL A 6 1.87 9.29 -8.20
CA VAL A 6 1.18 8.68 -7.06
C VAL A 6 2.11 7.69 -6.33
N ILE A 7 2.87 6.87 -7.05
CA ILE A 7 3.88 5.97 -6.48
C ILE A 7 4.92 6.76 -5.69
N LYS A 8 5.45 7.84 -6.27
CA LYS A 8 6.48 8.68 -5.65
C LYS A 8 5.95 9.37 -4.39
N ASP A 9 4.71 9.84 -4.39
CA ASP A 9 4.10 10.49 -3.24
C ASP A 9 3.76 9.48 -2.14
N ILE A 10 3.16 8.34 -2.49
CA ILE A 10 2.82 7.29 -1.52
C ILE A 10 4.07 6.67 -0.90
N SER A 11 5.14 6.42 -1.68
CA SER A 11 6.37 5.82 -1.16
C SER A 11 7.09 6.67 -0.09
N ARG A 12 6.75 7.97 0.02
CA ARG A 12 7.26 8.87 1.06
C ARG A 12 6.43 8.85 2.34
N ILE A 13 5.26 8.20 2.34
CA ILE A 13 4.39 8.11 3.51
C ILE A 13 4.99 7.10 4.50
N GLU A 14 5.13 7.53 5.75
CA GLU A 14 5.58 6.67 6.84
C GLU A 14 4.71 5.42 6.98
N GLY A 15 5.36 4.26 7.15
CA GLY A 15 4.70 2.96 7.23
C GLY A 15 4.49 2.26 5.89
N VAL A 16 4.72 2.91 4.75
CA VAL A 16 4.74 2.25 3.44
C VAL A 16 6.02 1.42 3.29
N LYS A 17 5.87 0.11 3.08
CA LYS A 17 6.98 -0.85 2.90
C LYS A 17 7.32 -1.05 1.43
N SER A 18 6.31 -1.14 0.59
CA SER A 18 6.47 -1.24 -0.86
C SER A 18 5.22 -0.71 -1.56
N ILE A 19 5.39 -0.32 -2.82
CA ILE A 19 4.29 0.03 -3.71
C ILE A 19 4.68 -0.38 -5.13
N VAL A 20 3.75 -1.01 -5.84
CA VAL A 20 3.95 -1.52 -7.20
C VAL A 20 2.73 -1.22 -8.06
N GLY A 21 2.98 -0.96 -9.33
CA GLY A 21 1.92 -0.91 -10.34
C GLY A 21 1.44 -2.32 -10.70
N THR A 22 0.17 -2.45 -11.03
CA THR A 22 -0.44 -3.73 -11.41
C THR A 22 -1.17 -3.62 -12.74
N TYR A 23 -1.24 -4.75 -13.46
CA TYR A 23 -2.14 -4.90 -14.58
C TYR A 23 -3.42 -5.58 -14.09
N GLY A 24 -4.49 -4.82 -13.89
CA GLY A 24 -5.74 -5.35 -13.34
C GLY A 24 -6.82 -4.29 -13.13
N VAL A 25 -7.78 -4.59 -12.25
CA VAL A 25 -8.88 -3.67 -11.88
C VAL A 25 -8.38 -2.49 -11.04
N TYR A 26 -7.26 -2.68 -10.35
CA TYR A 26 -6.58 -1.64 -9.59
C TYR A 26 -5.25 -1.31 -10.28
N ASP A 27 -4.85 -0.04 -10.17
CA ASP A 27 -3.63 0.45 -10.79
C ASP A 27 -2.39 0.20 -9.92
N LEU A 28 -2.55 0.20 -8.60
CA LEU A 28 -1.46 0.15 -7.61
C LEU A 28 -1.79 -0.76 -6.42
N VAL A 29 -0.78 -1.46 -5.91
CA VAL A 29 -0.82 -2.19 -4.63
C VAL A 29 0.29 -1.69 -3.73
N ALA A 30 -0.06 -1.29 -2.51
CA ALA A 30 0.88 -0.81 -1.51
C ALA A 30 0.82 -1.66 -0.23
N ASN A 31 1.98 -2.18 0.19
CA ASN A 31 2.13 -2.85 1.48
C ASN A 31 2.46 -1.81 2.54
N ILE A 32 1.66 -1.76 3.60
CA ILE A 32 1.83 -0.83 4.71
C ILE A 32 1.90 -1.60 6.04
N SER A 33 2.71 -1.11 6.97
CA SER A 33 2.88 -1.71 8.30
C SER A 33 3.21 -0.63 9.33
N SER A 34 2.71 -0.81 10.55
CA SER A 34 2.93 0.10 11.68
C SER A 34 2.84 -0.68 12.99
N ASN A 35 3.34 -0.11 14.08
CA ASN A 35 3.32 -0.77 15.39
C ASN A 35 1.95 -0.66 16.08
N THR A 36 1.11 0.30 15.64
CA THR A 36 -0.21 0.53 16.20
C THR A 36 -1.27 0.67 15.10
N LEU A 37 -2.52 0.34 15.44
CA LEU A 37 -3.67 0.53 14.55
C LEU A 37 -3.91 2.01 14.23
N GLN A 38 -3.57 2.91 15.15
CA GLN A 38 -3.71 4.35 14.95
C GLN A 38 -2.76 4.87 13.87
N GLU A 39 -1.48 4.47 13.93
CA GLU A 39 -0.49 4.80 12.89
C GLU A 39 -0.91 4.22 11.53
N LEU A 40 -1.37 2.97 11.51
CA LEU A 40 -1.86 2.32 10.30
C LEU A 40 -3.01 3.11 9.65
N ASN A 41 -4.01 3.48 10.45
CA ASN A 41 -5.15 4.29 9.98
C ASN A 41 -4.72 5.68 9.50
N ASN A 42 -3.73 6.29 10.15
CA ASN A 42 -3.17 7.56 9.72
C ASN A 42 -2.49 7.45 8.35
N SER A 43 -1.72 6.38 8.11
CA SER A 43 -1.08 6.14 6.81
C SER A 43 -2.12 5.89 5.71
N ILE A 44 -3.17 5.10 5.98
CA ILE A 44 -4.28 4.90 5.04
C ILE A 44 -4.97 6.23 4.72
N ALA A 45 -5.24 7.07 5.73
CA ALA A 45 -5.85 8.37 5.53
C ALA A 45 -4.98 9.33 4.72
N LYS A 46 -3.65 9.29 4.90
CA LYS A 46 -2.69 10.05 4.08
C LYS A 46 -2.71 9.57 2.62
N ILE A 47 -2.68 8.25 2.39
CA ILE A 47 -2.74 7.66 1.03
C ILE A 47 -4.00 8.11 0.30
N ARG A 48 -5.18 8.04 0.95
CA ARG A 48 -6.46 8.45 0.36
C ARG A 48 -6.54 9.94 -0.01
N LYS A 49 -5.63 10.77 0.52
CA LYS A 49 -5.56 12.21 0.26
C LYS A 49 -4.53 12.56 -0.82
N VAL A 50 -3.71 11.62 -1.27
CA VAL A 50 -2.76 11.85 -2.36
C VAL A 50 -3.55 12.18 -3.63
N ASN A 51 -3.11 13.22 -4.35
CA ASN A 51 -3.76 13.62 -5.59
C ASN A 51 -3.81 12.44 -6.57
N HIS A 52 -4.89 12.36 -7.35
CA HIS A 52 -5.15 11.29 -8.32
C HIS A 52 -5.45 9.91 -7.73
N VAL A 53 -5.45 9.74 -6.41
CA VAL A 53 -6.03 8.54 -5.76
C VAL A 53 -7.56 8.66 -5.78
N ARG A 54 -8.21 7.87 -6.64
CA ARG A 54 -9.67 7.88 -6.79
C ARG A 54 -10.39 7.04 -5.73
N SER A 55 -9.86 5.87 -5.41
CA SER A 55 -10.47 4.91 -4.49
C SER A 55 -9.43 3.94 -3.94
N THR A 56 -9.66 3.42 -2.74
CA THR A 56 -8.78 2.41 -2.12
C THR A 56 -9.62 1.30 -1.50
N VAL A 57 -9.13 0.07 -1.58
CA VAL A 57 -9.60 -1.04 -0.74
C VAL A 57 -8.47 -1.43 0.19
N THR A 58 -8.78 -1.55 1.49
CA THR A 58 -7.79 -1.95 2.50
C THR A 58 -7.99 -3.41 2.82
N LEU A 59 -6.97 -4.23 2.57
CA LEU A 59 -6.94 -5.64 2.93
C LEU A 59 -6.17 -5.78 4.24
N VAL A 60 -6.85 -6.12 5.33
CA VAL A 60 -6.23 -6.35 6.63
C VAL A 60 -5.75 -7.79 6.69
N VAL A 61 -4.45 -7.99 6.91
CA VAL A 61 -3.88 -9.33 7.06
C VAL A 61 -4.41 -9.96 8.34
N VAL A 62 -4.91 -11.19 8.22
CA VAL A 62 -5.33 -12.00 9.37
C VAL A 62 -4.20 -12.97 9.70
N GLU A 63 -3.60 -12.81 10.89
CA GLU A 63 -2.53 -13.69 11.35
C GLU A 63 -2.98 -15.16 11.34
N GLY A 64 -2.11 -16.04 10.84
CA GLY A 64 -2.40 -17.48 10.73
C GLY A 64 -3.27 -17.89 9.54
N GLN A 65 -3.75 -16.95 8.71
CA GLN A 65 -4.55 -17.23 7.51
C GLN A 65 -3.77 -16.96 6.21
N GLY A 66 -2.50 -17.37 6.17
CA GLY A 66 -1.68 -17.28 4.96
C GLY A 66 -0.29 -17.86 5.18
N ILE A 67 0.38 -18.22 4.08
CA ILE A 67 1.80 -18.56 4.07
C ILE A 67 2.50 -17.36 3.42
N MET A 68 3.25 -16.61 4.19
CA MET A 68 4.11 -15.55 3.65
C MET A 68 5.39 -16.23 3.14
N HIS A 69 5.52 -16.35 1.83
CA HIS A 69 6.82 -16.65 1.22
C HIS A 69 7.71 -15.42 1.32
N ASP A 70 9.03 -15.62 1.44
CA ASP A 70 9.98 -14.52 1.46
C ASP A 70 9.83 -13.70 0.15
N GLU A 71 9.63 -12.39 0.26
CA GLU A 71 9.44 -11.49 -0.88
C GLU A 71 10.68 -11.43 -1.80
N SER A 72 11.82 -11.97 -1.36
CA SER A 72 13.04 -12.12 -2.16
C SER A 72 12.89 -13.08 -3.35
N GLU A 73 11.91 -13.99 -3.34
CA GLU A 73 11.69 -14.98 -4.42
C GLU A 73 10.96 -14.42 -5.66
N TYR A 74 10.37 -13.22 -5.57
CA TYR A 74 9.54 -12.62 -6.63
C TYR A 74 10.17 -11.38 -7.28
N ARG A 75 11.45 -11.08 -7.03
CA ARG A 75 12.19 -9.98 -7.65
C ARG A 75 13.07 -10.45 -8.80
#